data_AF-W2FQJ2-F1
#
_entry.id   AF-W2FQJ2-F1
#
_cell.length_a   1.000
_cell.length_b   1.000
_cell.length_c   1.000
_cell.angle_alpha   90.00
_cell.angle_beta   90.00
_cell.angle_gamma   90.00
#
_symmetry.space_group_name_H-M   'P 1'
#
loop_
_entity.id
_entity.type
_entity.pdbx_description
1 polymer ?
#
loop_
_entity_poly.entity_id
_entity_poly.type
_entity_poly.pdbx_seq_one_letter_code
_entity_poly.pdbx_strand_id
1 'polypeptide(L)'
;HEIVVADVNDFNWEEKLLSVGFNPGIPTFWALEGQTMYVDRSSNVALLKTIDISSAPGSEIWGDVGGQALPEVTIAAFKQVDELSQTELGTHLFRLGEDNAMHGVFSELPWILELTADL
;
A
#
# COMPACT_ATOMS: atom_id res chain seq x y z
N HIS A 1 0.06 1.51 -22.83
CA HIS A 1 0.18 1.30 -21.38
C HIS A 1 1.15 0.15 -21.20
N GLU A 2 2.22 0.39 -20.45
CA GLU A 2 3.15 -0.67 -20.05
C GLU A 2 2.55 -1.45 -18.87
N ILE A 3 2.77 -2.75 -18.82
CA ILE A 3 2.33 -3.62 -17.72
C ILE A 3 3.56 -4.26 -17.12
N VAL A 4 3.71 -4.12 -15.80
CA VAL A 4 4.81 -4.75 -15.05
C VAL A 4 4.25 -5.89 -14.21
N VAL A 5 4.79 -7.09 -14.40
CA VAL A 5 4.42 -8.27 -13.58
C VAL A 5 5.41 -8.38 -12.42
N ALA A 6 4.99 -7.91 -11.24
CA ALA A 6 5.77 -7.95 -10.02
C ALA A 6 4.88 -8.16 -8.80
N ASP A 7 5.39 -8.86 -7.79
CA ASP A 7 4.89 -8.72 -6.42
C ASP A 7 5.59 -7.50 -5.82
N VAL A 8 4.82 -6.56 -5.26
CA VAL A 8 5.37 -5.34 -4.64
C VAL A 8 6.04 -5.62 -3.29
N ASN A 9 5.87 -6.83 -2.74
CA ASN A 9 6.59 -7.30 -1.55
C ASN A 9 7.90 -8.01 -1.89
N ASP A 10 8.13 -8.35 -3.17
CA ASP A 10 9.43 -8.89 -3.59
C ASP A 10 10.49 -7.81 -3.50
N PHE A 11 11.71 -8.23 -3.17
CA PHE A 11 12.89 -7.38 -3.31
C PHE A 11 13.07 -7.01 -4.80
N ASN A 12 13.38 -5.75 -5.08
CA ASN A 12 13.72 -5.25 -6.43
C ASN A 12 12.58 -5.21 -7.46
N TRP A 13 11.31 -5.08 -7.07
CA TRP A 13 10.22 -4.88 -8.05
C TRP A 13 10.43 -3.62 -8.90
N GLU A 14 11.12 -2.62 -8.37
CA GLU A 14 11.49 -1.38 -9.06
C GLU A 14 12.47 -1.61 -10.22
N GLU A 15 13.29 -2.67 -10.19
CA GLU A 15 14.15 -3.03 -11.34
C GLU A 15 13.30 -3.42 -12.55
N LYS A 16 12.17 -4.13 -12.31
CA LYS A 16 11.23 -4.47 -13.39
C LYS A 16 10.54 -3.22 -13.93
N LEU A 17 10.21 -2.28 -13.05
CA LEU A 17 9.65 -0.99 -13.46
C LEU A 17 10.65 -0.19 -14.32
N LEU A 18 11.92 -0.11 -13.91
CA LEU A 18 13.00 0.51 -14.70
C LEU A 18 13.19 -0.19 -16.05
N SER A 19 13.09 -1.52 -16.10
CA SER A 19 13.30 -2.30 -17.32
C SER A 19 12.27 -2.01 -18.42
N VAL A 20 11.07 -1.53 -18.06
CA VAL A 20 10.03 -1.13 -19.00
C VAL A 20 10.06 0.37 -19.33
N GLY A 21 11.11 1.08 -18.92
CA GLY A 21 11.35 2.47 -19.28
C GLY A 21 10.78 3.50 -18.29
N PHE A 22 10.41 3.09 -17.08
CA PHE A 22 10.16 4.05 -16.00
C PHE A 22 11.40 4.91 -15.77
N ASN A 23 11.19 6.21 -15.63
CA ASN A 23 12.26 7.18 -15.44
C ASN A 23 12.09 7.86 -14.07
N PRO A 24 12.91 7.50 -13.06
CA PRO A 24 12.84 8.10 -11.72
C PRO A 24 13.25 9.58 -11.69
N GLY A 25 13.78 10.11 -12.81
CA GLY A 25 14.07 11.53 -12.98
C GLY A 25 12.86 12.38 -13.39
N ILE A 26 11.69 11.78 -13.61
CA ILE A 26 10.45 12.48 -13.97
C ILE A 26 9.46 12.35 -12.80
N PRO A 27 8.80 13.46 -12.38
CA PRO A 27 7.77 13.40 -11.35
C PRO A 27 6.70 12.37 -11.66
N THR A 28 6.39 11.52 -10.69
CA THR A 28 5.46 10.40 -10.83
C THR A 28 4.31 10.56 -9.83
N PHE A 29 3.09 10.23 -10.26
CA PHE A 29 1.94 10.08 -9.40
C PHE A 29 1.74 8.59 -9.09
N TRP A 30 1.84 8.21 -7.82
CA TRP A 30 1.66 6.83 -7.35
C TRP A 30 0.27 6.65 -6.73
N ALA A 31 -0.45 5.58 -7.12
CA ALA A 31 -1.76 5.25 -6.56
C ALA A 31 -1.72 3.89 -5.85
N LEU A 32 -2.02 3.88 -4.55
CA LEU A 32 -2.06 2.69 -3.68
C LEU A 32 -3.50 2.50 -3.17
N GLU A 33 -4.41 2.14 -4.06
CA GLU A 33 -5.82 1.91 -3.74
C GLU A 33 -6.06 0.48 -3.26
N GLY A 34 -6.67 0.31 -2.09
CA GLY A 34 -7.08 -0.98 -1.56
C GLY A 34 -5.94 -1.98 -1.39
N GLN A 35 -4.75 -1.50 -1.02
CA GLN A 35 -3.55 -2.34 -0.90
C GLN A 35 -3.03 -2.41 0.54
N THR A 36 -2.97 -1.26 1.22
CA THR A 36 -2.18 -1.11 2.47
C THR A 36 -2.66 -2.02 3.59
N MET A 37 -3.96 -2.33 3.65
CA MET A 37 -4.56 -3.18 4.67
C MET A 37 -4.27 -4.68 4.50
N TYR A 38 -3.78 -5.13 3.33
CA TYR A 38 -3.57 -6.56 3.02
C TYR A 38 -2.14 -7.04 3.26
N VAL A 39 -1.20 -6.12 3.50
CA VAL A 39 0.19 -6.44 3.80
C VAL A 39 0.55 -5.97 5.20
N ASP A 40 1.60 -6.54 5.78
CA ASP A 40 2.04 -6.10 7.10
C ASP A 40 2.65 -4.69 7.05
N ARG A 41 2.76 -4.07 8.23
CA ARG A 41 3.30 -2.71 8.33
C ARG A 41 4.73 -2.60 7.78
N SER A 42 5.58 -3.60 8.00
CA SER A 42 6.96 -3.61 7.49
C SER A 42 7.02 -3.60 5.97
N SER A 43 6.13 -4.34 5.31
CA SER A 43 6.03 -4.45 3.86
C SER A 43 5.55 -3.14 3.24
N ASN A 44 4.53 -2.51 3.84
CA ASN A 44 4.12 -1.15 3.46
C ASN A 44 5.28 -0.15 3.60
N VAL A 45 6.02 -0.17 4.72
CA VAL A 45 7.18 0.72 4.89
C VAL A 45 8.26 0.49 3.84
N ALA A 46 8.54 -0.77 3.50
CA ALA A 46 9.50 -1.10 2.45
C ALA A 46 9.05 -0.58 1.08
N LEU A 47 7.76 -0.74 0.75
CA LEU A 47 7.16 -0.20 -0.47
C LEU A 47 7.29 1.33 -0.53
N LEU A 48 6.89 2.02 0.54
CA LEU A 48 6.96 3.49 0.61
C LEU A 48 8.39 4.01 0.49
N LYS A 49 9.38 3.36 1.12
CA LYS A 49 10.80 3.71 0.95
C LYS A 49 11.28 3.52 -0.48
N THR A 50 10.83 2.46 -1.14
CA THR A 50 11.18 2.21 -2.55
C THR A 50 10.58 3.27 -3.46
N ILE A 51 9.34 3.69 -3.20
CA ILE A 51 8.67 4.80 -3.89
C ILE A 51 9.42 6.11 -3.67
N ASP A 52 9.82 6.43 -2.43
CA ASP A 52 10.58 7.64 -2.10
C ASP A 52 11.89 7.71 -2.90
N ILE A 53 12.67 6.63 -2.88
CA ILE A 53 13.95 6.53 -3.61
C ILE A 53 13.73 6.63 -5.14
N SER A 54 12.60 6.15 -5.64
CA SER A 54 12.28 6.09 -7.08
C SER A 54 11.59 7.34 -7.62
N SER A 55 11.41 8.38 -6.80
CA SER A 55 10.60 9.55 -7.13
C SER A 55 11.42 10.81 -7.30
N ALA A 56 11.22 11.52 -8.41
CA ALA A 56 11.79 12.86 -8.60
C ALA A 56 11.07 13.90 -7.71
N PRO A 57 11.72 15.05 -7.40
CA PRO A 57 11.05 16.17 -6.76
C PRO A 57 9.77 16.58 -7.50
N GLY A 58 8.67 16.75 -6.76
CA GLY A 58 7.35 17.04 -7.33
C GLY A 58 6.49 15.80 -7.64
N SER A 59 6.99 14.59 -7.32
CA SER A 59 6.15 13.38 -7.31
C SER A 59 5.10 13.45 -6.21
N GLU A 60 4.01 12.71 -6.41
CA GLU A 60 2.85 12.68 -5.53
C GLU A 60 2.43 11.23 -5.28
N ILE A 61 1.76 10.99 -4.15
CA ILE A 61 1.20 9.68 -3.80
C ILE A 61 -0.21 9.87 -3.27
N TRP A 62 -1.09 8.94 -3.65
CA TRP A 62 -2.43 8.83 -3.11
C TRP A 62 -2.71 7.37 -2.74
N GLY A 63 -3.39 7.15 -1.64
CA GLY A 63 -3.82 5.82 -1.23
C GLY A 63 -4.72 5.88 -0.01
N ASP A 64 -5.35 4.76 0.29
CA ASP A 64 -6.19 4.58 1.46
C ASP A 64 -5.50 3.74 2.53
N VAL A 65 -5.94 3.93 3.78
CA VAL A 65 -5.63 3.04 4.90
C VAL A 65 -6.93 2.46 5.42
N GLY A 66 -6.89 1.19 5.78
CA GLY A 66 -8.00 0.58 6.47
C GLY A 66 -7.98 0.88 7.96
N GLY A 67 -9.09 1.26 8.58
CA GLY A 67 -9.18 1.42 10.05
C GLY A 67 -9.13 0.09 10.81
N GLN A 68 -8.80 0.12 12.10
CA GLN A 68 -8.81 -1.05 13.00
C GLN A 68 -10.23 -1.62 13.21
N ALA A 69 -11.26 -0.80 13.01
CA ALA A 69 -12.65 -1.23 13.04
C ALA A 69 -13.07 -2.01 11.79
N LEU A 70 -12.31 -1.98 10.68
CA LEU A 70 -12.67 -2.75 9.48
C LEU A 70 -12.75 -4.27 9.72
N PRO A 71 -11.83 -4.88 10.50
CA PRO A 71 -11.99 -6.24 11.01
C PRO A 71 -13.31 -6.51 11.76
N GLU A 72 -13.90 -5.50 12.42
CA GLU A 72 -15.15 -5.65 13.19
C GLU A 72 -16.40 -5.37 12.33
N VAL A 73 -16.33 -4.39 11.42
CA VAL A 73 -17.44 -3.91 10.56
C VAL A 73 -17.49 -4.67 9.22
N THR A 74 -16.75 -5.76 9.11
CA THR A 74 -16.61 -6.54 7.89
C THR A 74 -17.98 -6.95 7.33
N ILE A 75 -18.32 -6.49 6.12
CA ILE A 75 -19.53 -6.95 5.39
C ILE A 75 -19.50 -8.48 5.35
N ALA A 76 -20.65 -9.15 5.55
CA ALA A 76 -20.71 -10.61 5.70
C ALA A 76 -19.89 -11.42 4.66
N ALA A 77 -19.77 -10.92 3.43
CA ALA A 77 -18.92 -11.50 2.40
C ALA A 77 -17.43 -11.47 2.75
N PHE A 78 -16.89 -10.33 3.21
CA PHE A 78 -15.49 -10.22 3.62
C PHE A 78 -15.19 -11.07 4.88
N LYS A 79 -16.16 -11.24 5.78
CA LYS A 79 -15.98 -12.08 6.98
C LYS A 79 -15.79 -13.54 6.60
N GLN A 80 -16.59 -14.03 5.65
CA GLN A 80 -16.44 -15.39 5.13
C GLN A 80 -15.09 -15.59 4.45
N VAL A 81 -14.60 -14.58 3.72
CA VAL A 81 -13.28 -14.64 3.07
C VAL A 81 -12.14 -14.57 4.09
N ASP A 82 -12.25 -13.76 5.14
CA ASP A 82 -11.26 -13.70 6.22
C ASP A 82 -11.18 -15.01 7.01
N GLU A 83 -12.34 -15.59 7.38
CA GLU A 83 -12.42 -16.89 8.04
C GLU A 83 -11.84 -18.02 7.17
N LEU A 84 -12.09 -17.98 5.86
CA LEU A 84 -11.50 -18.92 4.91
C LEU A 84 -9.99 -18.73 4.79
N SER A 85 -9.51 -17.48 4.69
CA SER A 85 -8.08 -17.16 4.66
C SER A 85 -7.38 -17.68 5.92
N GLN A 86 -7.99 -17.49 7.08
CA GLN A 86 -7.45 -18.03 8.33
C GLN A 86 -7.42 -19.56 8.34
N THR A 87 -8.47 -20.21 7.85
CA THR A 87 -8.58 -21.66 7.84
C THR A 87 -7.58 -22.31 6.88
N GLU A 88 -7.44 -21.75 5.67
CA GLU A 88 -6.65 -22.36 4.59
C GLU A 88 -5.18 -21.89 4.57
N LEU A 89 -4.93 -20.62 4.94
CA LEU A 89 -3.60 -20.00 4.86
C LEU A 89 -3.00 -19.68 6.23
N GLY A 90 -3.76 -19.80 7.32
CA GLY A 90 -3.30 -19.47 8.67
C GLY A 90 -3.07 -17.98 8.91
N THR A 91 -3.61 -17.10 8.06
CA THR A 91 -3.46 -15.65 8.17
C THR A 91 -4.78 -14.94 7.92
N HIS A 92 -5.03 -13.83 8.63
CA HIS A 92 -6.13 -12.91 8.31
C HIS A 92 -5.91 -12.29 6.92
N LEU A 93 -7.02 -12.03 6.25
CA LEU A 93 -7.09 -11.28 5.01
C LEU A 93 -6.58 -9.85 5.25
N PHE A 94 -7.12 -9.17 6.25
CA PHE A 94 -6.64 -7.85 6.67
C PHE A 94 -5.48 -8.02 7.66
N ARG A 95 -4.32 -7.46 7.32
CA ARG A 95 -3.06 -7.57 8.08
C ARG A 95 -2.66 -6.27 8.76
N LEU A 96 -3.20 -5.14 8.32
CA LEU A 96 -2.97 -3.83 8.91
C LEU A 96 -4.28 -3.06 9.02
N GLY A 97 -4.52 -2.51 10.20
CA GLY A 97 -5.52 -1.48 10.46
C GLY A 97 -4.87 -0.26 11.10
N GLU A 98 -5.26 0.94 10.72
CA GLU A 98 -4.76 2.19 11.28
C GLU A 98 -5.90 3.21 11.33
N ASP A 99 -6.34 3.61 12.52
CA ASP A 99 -7.44 4.57 12.70
C ASP A 99 -7.04 6.03 12.43
N ASN A 100 -5.75 6.28 12.19
CA ASN A 100 -5.24 7.61 11.95
C ASN A 100 -4.31 7.60 10.74
N ALA A 101 -4.86 7.92 9.57
CA ALA A 101 -4.13 7.93 8.31
C ALA A 101 -2.90 8.87 8.32
N MET A 102 -2.98 9.98 9.05
CA MET A 102 -1.92 10.99 9.09
C MET A 102 -0.74 10.61 9.99
N HIS A 103 -0.94 9.67 10.91
CA HIS A 103 0.08 9.15 11.83
C HIS A 103 0.33 7.64 11.65
N GLY A 104 -0.24 7.06 10.59
CA GLY A 104 -0.08 5.65 10.21
C GLY A 104 1.12 5.44 9.29
N VAL A 105 1.04 4.43 8.43
CA VAL A 105 2.16 3.99 7.60
C VAL A 105 2.61 5.03 6.58
N PHE A 106 1.70 5.85 6.04
CA PHE A 106 2.07 6.93 5.13
C PHE A 106 2.96 8.00 5.80
N SER A 107 2.90 8.15 7.13
CA SER A 107 3.77 9.09 7.86
C SER A 107 5.25 8.70 7.86
N GLU A 108 5.58 7.51 7.36
CA GLU A 108 6.95 7.03 7.16
C GLU A 108 7.59 7.62 5.90
N LEU A 109 6.79 8.18 4.98
CA LEU A 109 7.30 8.99 3.89
C LEU A 109 7.72 10.37 4.41
N PRO A 110 8.89 10.90 4.01
CA PRO A 110 9.31 12.25 4.38
C PRO A 110 8.56 13.33 3.58
N TRP A 111 7.38 13.02 3.06
CA TRP A 111 6.59 13.85 2.17
C TRP A 111 5.52 14.62 2.97
N ILE A 112 4.99 15.70 2.39
CA ILE A 112 3.86 16.41 2.99
C ILE A 112 2.61 15.58 2.72
N LEU A 113 1.93 15.17 3.80
CA LEU A 113 0.67 14.45 3.71
C LEU A 113 -0.52 15.41 3.86
N GLU A 114 -1.60 15.10 3.16
CA GLU A 114 -2.90 15.76 3.29
C GLU A 114 -4.00 14.70 3.37
N LEU A 115 -4.92 14.85 4.32
CA LEU A 115 -6.08 13.98 4.43
C LEU A 115 -7.17 14.46 3.45
N THR A 116 -7.46 13.67 2.42
CA THR A 116 -8.46 14.04 1.40
C THR A 116 -9.88 13.59 1.75
N ALA A 117 -10.04 12.53 2.55
CA ALA A 117 -11.33 11.99 2.98
C ALA A 117 -11.17 11.15 4.26
N ASP A 118 -12.24 11.06 5.05
CA ASP A 118 -12.36 10.23 6.26
C ASP A 118 -13.81 9.70 6.33
N LEU A 119 -13.99 8.42 6.68
CA LEU A 119 -15.25 7.68 6.54
C LEU A 119 -15.74 7.07 7.87
#